data_AF-A0A534TRZ8-F1
#
_entry.id   AF-A0A534TRZ8-F1
#
_cell.length_a   1.000
_cell.length_b   1.000
_cell.length_c   1.000
_cell.angle_alpha   90.00
_cell.angle_beta   90.00
_cell.angle_gamma   90.00
#
_symmetry.space_group_name_H-M   'P 1'
#
loop_
_entity.id
_entity.type
_entity.pdbx_description
1 polymer ?
#
loop_
_entity_poly.entity_id
_entity_poly.type
_entity_poly.pdbx_seq_one_letter_code
_entity_poly.pdbx_strand_id
1 'polypeptide(L)'
;LAEMGRQCSANDYLATVDWLHGYTRRMASWWASGFDLLVTPTLSSPPPPLGSFNPASEDPNMVGMRATQYATFTLPFNMTGQPAISLPLHWNGDGLPIGVQLVAAYGREDVLIRVAAQLEAAQPWAARKPPVSA
;
A
#
# COMPACT_ATOMS: atom_id res chain seq x y z
N LEU A 1 -0.03 -17.72 -14.20
CA LEU A 1 1.24 -16.98 -14.01
C LEU A 1 2.40 -17.58 -14.82
N ALA A 2 2.82 -18.83 -14.61
CA ALA A 2 3.94 -19.41 -15.38
C ALA A 2 3.72 -19.39 -16.91
N GLU A 3 2.50 -19.73 -17.36
CA GLU A 3 2.14 -19.67 -18.79
C GLU A 3 2.15 -18.24 -19.34
N MET A 4 1.61 -17.28 -18.59
CA MET A 4 1.64 -15.86 -18.96
C MET A 4 3.08 -15.34 -19.04
N GLY A 5 3.95 -15.77 -18.11
CA GLY A 5 5.36 -15.41 -18.12
C GLY A 5 6.09 -15.92 -19.37
N ARG A 6 5.77 -17.13 -19.85
CA ARG A 6 6.32 -17.67 -21.11
C ARG A 6 5.94 -16.86 -22.35
N GLN A 7 4.80 -16.16 -22.30
CA GLN A 7 4.31 -15.32 -23.39
C GLN A 7 4.93 -13.92 -23.38
N CYS A 8 5.65 -13.55 -22.31
CA CYS A 8 6.33 -12.26 -22.21
C CYS A 8 7.66 -12.30 -22.97
N SER A 9 7.78 -11.52 -24.05
CA SER A 9 9.04 -11.43 -24.79
C SER A 9 10.08 -10.58 -24.04
N ALA A 10 11.35 -10.73 -24.41
CA ALA A 10 12.41 -9.86 -23.88
C ALA A 10 12.14 -8.37 -24.17
N ASN A 11 11.55 -8.06 -25.34
CA ASN A 11 11.19 -6.69 -25.71
C ASN A 11 10.07 -6.15 -24.82
N ASP A 12 9.04 -6.95 -24.53
CA ASP A 12 7.94 -6.55 -23.63
C ASP A 12 8.46 -6.29 -22.22
N TYR A 13 9.36 -7.16 -21.74
CA TYR A 13 9.99 -7.01 -20.44
C TYR A 13 10.81 -5.71 -20.35
N LEU A 14 11.70 -5.46 -21.32
CA LEU A 14 12.53 -4.26 -21.33
C LEU A 14 11.69 -2.98 -21.46
N ALA A 15 10.67 -2.99 -22.31
CA ALA A 15 9.73 -1.86 -22.43
C ALA A 15 9.00 -1.59 -21.11
N THR A 16 8.63 -2.64 -20.37
CA THR A 16 8.01 -2.52 -19.04
C THR A 16 8.98 -1.93 -18.03
N VAL A 17 10.25 -2.36 -18.02
CA VAL A 17 11.29 -1.81 -17.15
C VAL A 17 11.52 -0.32 -17.43
N ASP A 18 11.60 0.08 -18.69
CA ASP A 18 11.74 1.49 -19.07
C ASP A 18 10.55 2.33 -18.63
N TRP A 19 9.34 1.80 -18.78
CA TRP A 19 8.13 2.44 -18.28
C TRP A 19 8.17 2.61 -16.76
N LEU A 20 8.59 1.58 -16.01
CA LEU A 20 8.74 1.63 -14.55
C LEU A 20 9.73 2.71 -14.13
N HIS A 21 10.90 2.78 -14.79
CA HIS A 21 11.86 3.85 -14.53
C HIS A 21 11.28 5.25 -14.80
N GLY A 22 10.50 5.40 -15.87
CA GLY A 22 9.76 6.62 -16.16
C GLY A 22 8.75 6.98 -15.07
N TYR A 23 8.00 5.99 -14.58
CA TYR A 23 7.04 6.15 -13.49
C TYR A 23 7.72 6.58 -12.18
N THR A 24 8.83 5.93 -11.80
CA THR A 24 9.63 6.28 -10.62
C THR A 24 10.11 7.73 -10.67
N ARG A 25 10.62 8.21 -11.80
CA ARG A 25 11.04 9.60 -11.96
C ARG A 25 9.88 10.60 -11.84
N ARG A 26 8.71 10.27 -12.42
CA ARG A 26 7.51 11.11 -12.27
C ARG A 26 7.06 11.20 -10.81
N MET A 27 7.04 10.08 -10.09
CA MET A 27 6.74 10.06 -8.66
C MET A 27 7.77 10.86 -7.84
N ALA A 28 9.06 10.74 -8.16
CA ALA A 28 10.12 11.51 -7.52
C ALA A 28 9.97 13.03 -7.72
N SER A 29 9.45 13.47 -8.86
CA SER A 29 9.26 14.90 -9.15
C SER A 29 8.29 15.60 -8.20
N TRP A 30 7.29 14.87 -7.68
CA TRP A 30 6.36 15.41 -6.70
C TRP A 30 7.06 15.75 -5.39
N TRP A 31 7.92 14.86 -4.88
CA TRP A 31 8.77 15.14 -3.71
C TRP A 31 9.72 16.31 -3.96
N ALA A 32 10.35 16.34 -5.14
CA ALA A 32 11.23 17.44 -5.54
C ALA A 32 10.50 18.79 -5.66
N SER A 33 9.18 18.81 -5.86
CA SER A 33 8.37 20.04 -5.85
C SER A 33 8.11 20.61 -4.45
N GLY A 34 8.63 19.98 -3.39
CA GLY A 34 8.63 20.52 -2.03
C GLY A 34 7.65 19.86 -1.05
N PHE A 35 7.07 18.71 -1.40
CA PHE A 35 6.29 17.91 -0.45
C PHE A 35 7.21 16.96 0.33
N ASP A 36 6.94 16.76 1.61
CA ASP A 36 7.73 15.86 2.47
C ASP A 36 7.04 14.54 2.79
N LEU A 37 5.70 14.57 2.89
CA LEU A 37 4.87 13.41 3.17
C LEU A 37 3.60 13.38 2.32
N LEU A 38 3.18 12.17 1.98
CA LEU A 38 1.88 11.86 1.40
C LEU A 38 1.09 11.06 2.44
N VAL A 39 -0.17 11.44 2.63
CA VAL A 39 -1.09 10.76 3.55
C VAL A 39 -2.24 10.16 2.75
N THR A 40 -2.48 8.87 2.93
CA THR A 40 -3.61 8.15 2.31
C THR A 40 -4.23 7.18 3.33
N PRO A 41 -5.44 6.67 3.10
CA PRO A 41 -5.80 5.37 3.68
C PRO A 41 -4.80 4.31 3.24
N THR A 42 -4.53 3.31 4.09
CA THR A 42 -3.65 2.19 3.69
C THR A 42 -4.32 1.28 2.66
N LEU A 43 -5.62 1.01 2.84
CA LEU A 43 -6.43 0.17 1.97
C LEU A 43 -7.66 0.97 1.51
N SER A 44 -8.24 0.61 0.36
CA SER A 44 -9.36 1.37 -0.23
C SER A 44 -10.72 1.13 0.43
N SER A 45 -10.82 0.12 1.30
CA SER A 45 -12.03 -0.20 2.07
C SER A 45 -11.68 -0.92 3.38
N PRO A 46 -12.63 -1.06 4.33
CA PRO A 46 -12.46 -1.89 5.52
C PRO A 46 -12.16 -3.37 5.19
N PRO A 47 -11.63 -4.15 6.15
CA PRO A 47 -11.41 -5.59 5.98
C PRO A 47 -12.66 -6.30 5.44
N PRO A 48 -12.57 -6.98 4.28
CA PRO A 48 -13.71 -7.69 3.74
C PRO A 48 -13.98 -8.98 4.52
N PRO A 49 -15.20 -9.54 4.45
CA PRO A 49 -15.52 -10.83 5.05
C PRO A 49 -14.61 -11.95 4.54
N LEU A 50 -14.43 -13.00 5.34
CA LEU A 50 -13.70 -14.19 4.93
C LEU A 50 -14.30 -14.79 3.65
N GLY A 51 -13.43 -15.29 2.77
CA GLY A 51 -13.83 -15.84 1.47
C GLY A 51 -13.97 -14.82 0.34
N SER A 52 -13.91 -13.51 0.63
CA SER A 52 -14.04 -12.45 -0.39
C SER A 52 -12.96 -12.44 -1.48
N PHE A 53 -11.85 -13.15 -1.25
CA PHE A 53 -10.75 -13.32 -2.22
C PHE A 53 -10.47 -14.81 -2.51
N ASN A 54 -11.49 -15.66 -2.46
CA ASN A 54 -11.32 -17.09 -2.70
C ASN A 54 -11.19 -17.39 -4.22
N PRO A 55 -10.03 -17.84 -4.72
CA PRO A 55 -9.85 -18.14 -6.13
C PRO A 55 -10.48 -19.45 -6.58
N ALA A 56 -10.98 -20.28 -5.66
CA ALA A 56 -11.70 -21.51 -5.99
C ALA A 56 -13.19 -21.25 -6.32
N SER A 57 -13.74 -20.09 -5.95
CA SER A 57 -15.16 -19.77 -6.14
C SER A 57 -15.46 -18.95 -7.38
N GLU A 58 -14.45 -18.41 -8.07
CA GLU A 58 -14.60 -17.49 -9.20
C GLU A 58 -13.31 -17.44 -10.05
N ASP A 59 -13.35 -16.74 -11.19
CA ASP A 59 -12.18 -16.55 -12.06
C ASP A 59 -10.99 -15.94 -11.26
N PRO A 60 -9.84 -16.63 -11.16
CA PRO A 60 -8.66 -16.14 -10.46
C PRO A 60 -8.19 -14.74 -10.91
N ASN A 61 -8.40 -14.37 -12.17
CA ASN A 61 -8.04 -13.03 -12.65
C ASN A 61 -8.91 -11.94 -12.02
N MET A 62 -10.21 -12.20 -11.87
CA MET A 62 -11.15 -11.28 -11.22
C MET A 62 -10.85 -11.12 -9.73
N VAL A 63 -10.48 -12.22 -9.05
CA VAL A 63 -10.02 -12.20 -7.66
C VAL A 63 -8.78 -11.31 -7.53
N GLY A 64 -7.80 -11.50 -8.42
CA GLY A 64 -6.56 -10.73 -8.45
C GLY A 64 -6.80 -9.25 -8.69
N MET A 65 -7.70 -8.90 -9.61
CA MET A 65 -8.10 -7.50 -9.85
C MET A 65 -8.72 -6.86 -8.61
N ARG A 66 -9.61 -7.57 -7.92
CA ARG A 66 -10.26 -7.08 -6.70
C ARG A 66 -9.25 -6.89 -5.57
N ALA A 67 -8.33 -7.83 -5.39
CA ALA A 67 -7.24 -7.69 -4.41
C ALA A 67 -6.33 -6.50 -4.74
N THR A 68 -6.05 -6.27 -6.03
CA THR A 68 -5.28 -5.11 -6.50
C THR A 68 -6.01 -3.80 -6.20
N GLN A 69 -7.32 -3.73 -6.46
CA GLN A 69 -8.14 -2.56 -6.12
C GLN A 69 -8.20 -2.31 -4.61
N TYR A 70 -8.24 -3.38 -3.81
CA TYR A 70 -8.20 -3.29 -2.35
C TYR A 70 -6.88 -2.69 -1.85
N ALA A 71 -5.76 -3.08 -2.46
CA ALA A 71 -4.41 -2.63 -2.14
C ALA A 71 -3.92 -1.42 -2.98
N THR A 72 -4.84 -0.70 -3.64
CA THR A 72 -4.48 0.32 -4.65
C THR A 72 -3.50 1.40 -4.13
N PHE A 73 -3.57 1.73 -2.84
CA PHE A 73 -2.72 2.76 -2.24
C PHE A 73 -1.33 2.26 -1.85
N THR A 74 -1.02 0.96 -1.85
CA THR A 74 0.31 0.46 -1.44
C THR A 74 1.17 0.04 -2.63
N LEU A 75 0.55 -0.37 -3.73
CA LEU A 75 1.23 -0.88 -4.92
C LEU A 75 2.22 0.11 -5.55
N PRO A 76 1.91 1.41 -5.70
CA PRO A 76 2.85 2.37 -6.28
C PRO A 76 4.21 2.37 -5.58
N PHE A 77 4.22 2.32 -4.25
CA PHE A 77 5.43 2.47 -3.45
C PHE A 77 6.31 1.22 -3.44
N ASN A 78 5.76 0.04 -3.73
CA ASN A 78 6.54 -1.16 -4.02
C ASN A 78 7.32 -1.00 -5.34
N MET A 79 6.72 -0.33 -6.34
CA MET A 79 7.35 -0.13 -7.65
C MET A 79 8.40 0.97 -7.61
N THR A 80 8.11 2.07 -6.89
CA THR A 80 8.94 3.28 -6.91
C THR A 80 9.90 3.41 -5.73
N GLY A 81 9.76 2.54 -4.72
CA GLY A 81 10.74 2.34 -3.66
C GLY A 81 10.71 3.37 -2.52
N GLN A 82 9.73 4.27 -2.47
CA GLN A 82 9.57 5.17 -1.34
C GLN A 82 9.24 4.39 -0.06
N PRO A 83 9.77 4.81 1.10
CA PRO A 83 9.37 4.24 2.38
C PRO A 83 7.93 4.62 2.71
N ALA A 84 7.14 3.64 3.12
CA ALA A 84 5.75 3.79 3.54
C ALA A 84 5.49 3.04 4.86
N ILE A 85 4.65 3.61 5.73
CA ILE A 85 4.25 3.00 7.01
C ILE A 85 2.73 3.09 7.15
N SER A 86 2.11 2.05 7.70
CA SER A 86 0.68 2.02 8.05
C SER A 86 0.49 2.14 9.55
N LEU A 87 -0.26 3.14 10.00
CA LEU A 87 -0.57 3.41 11.40
C LEU A 87 -2.04 3.12 11.69
N PRO A 88 -2.38 2.41 12.78
CA PRO A 88 -3.76 2.09 13.14
C PRO A 88 -4.40 3.28 13.87
N LEU A 89 -4.72 4.33 13.13
CA LEU A 89 -5.25 5.59 13.69
C LEU A 89 -6.77 5.63 13.79
N HIS A 90 -7.50 4.67 13.23
CA HIS A 90 -8.96 4.75 13.24
C HIS A 90 -9.62 3.39 13.34
N TRP A 91 -10.82 3.37 13.92
CA TRP A 91 -11.74 2.24 13.92
C TRP A 91 -13.08 2.74 13.45
N ASN A 92 -13.69 2.05 12.51
CA ASN A 92 -15.01 2.42 12.00
C ASN A 92 -16.12 2.08 13.04
N GLY A 93 -17.37 2.39 12.71
CA GLY A 93 -18.53 2.11 13.58
C GLY A 93 -18.75 0.63 13.91
N ASP A 94 -18.20 -0.27 13.10
CA ASP A 94 -18.28 -1.73 13.30
C ASP A 94 -17.12 -2.28 14.14
N GLY A 95 -16.23 -1.41 14.62
CA GLY A 95 -15.05 -1.81 15.40
C GLY A 95 -13.94 -2.43 14.54
N LEU A 96 -13.91 -2.19 13.23
CA LEU A 96 -12.84 -2.63 12.34
C LEU A 96 -11.72 -1.58 12.27
N PRO A 97 -10.44 -1.98 12.38
CA PRO A 97 -9.32 -1.05 12.26
C PRO A 97 -9.17 -0.54 10.82
N ILE A 98 -8.91 0.76 10.68
CA ILE A 98 -8.64 1.46 9.43
C ILE A 98 -7.24 2.07 9.52
N GLY A 99 -6.35 1.62 8.62
CA GLY A 99 -4.98 2.09 8.54
C GLY A 99 -4.87 3.45 7.84
N VAL A 100 -4.00 4.30 8.38
CA VAL A 100 -3.52 5.52 7.72
C VAL A 100 -2.10 5.27 7.27
N GLN A 101 -1.86 5.40 5.96
CA GLN A 101 -0.55 5.25 5.36
C GLN A 101 0.12 6.62 5.25
N LEU A 102 1.35 6.69 5.76
CA LEU A 102 2.28 7.77 5.46
C LEU A 102 3.33 7.27 4.48
N VAL A 103 3.73 8.12 3.56
CA VAL A 103 4.82 7.85 2.60
C VAL A 103 5.74 9.05 2.60
N ALA A 104 7.05 8.81 2.65
CA ALA A 104 8.06 9.86 2.54
C ALA A 104 8.83 9.76 1.22
N ALA A 105 9.64 10.77 0.93
CA ALA A 105 10.58 10.68 -0.19
C ALA A 105 11.57 9.51 -0.01
N TYR A 106 12.19 9.09 -1.11
CA TYR A 106 13.15 7.97 -1.12
C TYR A 106 14.27 8.19 -0.09
N GLY A 107 14.52 7.20 0.77
CA GLY A 107 15.54 7.26 1.83
C GLY A 107 15.21 8.19 3.00
N ARG A 108 13.95 8.61 3.16
CA ARG A 108 13.48 9.50 4.25
C ARG A 108 12.70 8.80 5.35
N GLU A 109 13.13 7.58 5.70
CA GLU A 109 12.63 6.85 6.87
C GLU A 109 12.78 7.68 8.17
N ASP A 110 13.78 8.57 8.24
CA ASP A 110 14.00 9.50 9.35
C ASP A 110 12.79 10.42 9.59
N VAL A 111 12.22 10.99 8.52
CA VAL A 111 11.02 11.85 8.58
C VAL A 111 9.80 10.99 8.88
N LEU A 112 9.70 9.86 8.18
CA LEU A 112 8.56 8.96 8.28
C LEU A 112 8.36 8.46 9.72
N ILE A 113 9.43 7.95 10.34
CA ILE A 113 9.41 7.44 11.72
C ILE A 113 9.18 8.59 12.71
N ARG A 114 9.79 9.77 12.50
CA ARG A 114 9.60 10.93 13.39
C ARG A 114 8.14 11.39 13.43
N VAL A 115 7.49 11.48 12.27
CA VAL A 115 6.08 11.88 12.20
C VAL A 115 5.16 10.77 12.71
N ALA A 116 5.47 9.51 12.40
CA ALA A 116 4.73 8.37 12.95
C ALA A 116 4.75 8.35 14.50
N ALA A 117 5.91 8.61 15.11
CA ALA A 117 6.04 8.69 16.57
C ALA A 117 5.23 9.85 17.17
N GLN A 118 5.15 10.99 16.48
CA GLN A 118 4.30 12.11 16.92
C GLN A 118 2.82 11.74 16.86
N LEU A 119 2.38 11.04 15.81
CA LEU A 119 1.00 10.56 15.70
C LEU A 119 0.68 9.48 16.73
N GLU A 120 1.63 8.60 17.05
CA GLU A 120 1.51 7.62 18.14
C GLU A 120 1.31 8.30 19.49
N ALA A 121 2.10 9.33 19.80
CA ALA A 121 1.97 10.10 21.03
C ALA A 121 0.66 10.89 21.08
N ALA A 122 0.25 11.51 19.97
CA ALA A 122 -0.96 12.31 19.89
C ALA A 122 -2.24 11.47 19.93
N GLN A 123 -2.20 10.25 19.39
CA GLN A 123 -3.35 9.36 19.35
C GLN A 123 -2.96 7.90 19.63
N PRO A 124 -2.66 7.55 20.90
CA PRO A 124 -2.16 6.24 21.26
C PRO A 124 -3.14 5.10 20.93
N TRP A 125 -2.65 4.04 20.28
CA TRP A 125 -3.43 2.85 19.95
C TRP A 125 -3.02 1.60 20.74
N ALA A 126 -1.91 1.64 21.49
CA ALA A 126 -1.34 0.47 22.16
C ALA A 126 -2.32 -0.24 23.12
N ALA A 127 -3.27 0.49 23.70
CA ALA A 127 -4.29 -0.08 24.59
C ALA A 127 -5.47 -0.73 23.84
N ARG A 128 -5.61 -0.51 22.53
CA ARG A 128 -6.69 -1.10 21.72
C ARG A 128 -6.33 -2.52 21.34
N LYS A 129 -7.02 -3.49 21.96
CA LYS A 129 -6.83 -4.91 21.70
C LYS A 129 -8.03 -5.49 20.95
N PRO A 130 -7.82 -6.45 20.03
CA PRO A 130 -8.92 -7.22 19.47
C PRO A 130 -9.62 -8.04 20.56
N PRO A 131 -10.90 -8.40 20.38
CA PRO A 131 -11.65 -9.23 21.33
C PRO A 131 -11.07 -10.64 21.48
N VAL A 132 -10.29 -11.09 20.49
CA VAL A 132 -9.54 -12.36 20.52
C VAL A 132 -8.05 -12.02 20.47
N SER A 133 -7.34 -12.22 21.57
CA SER A 133 -5.89 -12.05 21.70
C SER A 133 -5.31 -13.20 22.53
N ALA A 134 -4.08 -13.62 22.22
CA ALA A 134 -3.34 -14.64 22.98
C ALA A 134 -2.86 -14.13 24.35
#